data_AF-A0A525KM25-F1
#
_entry.id   AF-A0A525KM25-F1
#
_cell.length_a   1.000
_cell.length_b   1.000
_cell.length_c   1.000
_cell.angle_alpha   90.00
_cell.angle_beta   90.00
_cell.angle_gamma   90.00
#
_symmetry.space_group_name_H-M   'P 1'
#
loop_
_entity.id
_entity.type
_entity.pdbx_description
1 polymer ?
#
loop_
_entity_poly.entity_id
_entity_poly.type
_entity_poly.pdbx_seq_one_letter_code
_entity_poly.pdbx_strand_id
1 'polypeptide(L)'
;MNRRHLLAAGLAVAAAPRMAFAAPAFHTRWSVRGSEGFDALCFLGPLSGKPFYASYYTAELADFLPRFPKPAAAALATLQAAADARGVLLGPTLCLLFSGGADATLDDLIANLDAAETRLKPAYRASAYWDADDWAAFTAGRPLIRAVLAGLREADFPGLRRRFVAGKLAARIPALKTRVAGLDVIGEQQRLLGRPLPPSLEIILLWFSKPHGIRVQGQRFLTHVDYPDQIVLRNAAHEVFHPPFPMQGPAARAALAVLGADPLIGRIVAEHDPAFGYNSLPGYFEEDTVQALEQVVSERLGFASPPASRWKADDGMHVLAAGLYGLLKADGFDRTGGRIEAWIGAAAAGAGLAPGPLHAAAAAVLQVPPDGLWPRKLA
;
A
#
# COMPACT_ATOMS: atom_id res chain seq x y z
N MET A 1 46.58 -78.69 -12.23
CA MET A 1 47.29 -77.95 -13.30
C MET A 1 46.51 -76.70 -13.65
N ASN A 2 47.24 -75.59 -13.83
CA ASN A 2 46.80 -74.22 -14.12
C ASN A 2 46.07 -74.04 -15.46
N ARG A 3 45.49 -72.82 -15.59
CA ARG A 3 45.13 -72.02 -16.79
C ARG A 3 43.64 -72.05 -17.16
N ARG A 4 42.95 -70.96 -17.52
CA ARG A 4 43.27 -69.52 -17.69
C ARG A 4 41.92 -68.78 -17.94
N HIS A 5 41.81 -67.56 -17.41
CA HIS A 5 41.07 -66.39 -17.91
C HIS A 5 39.63 -66.52 -18.43
N LEU A 6 38.68 -65.90 -17.71
CA LEU A 6 37.58 -65.15 -18.32
C LEU A 6 37.34 -63.84 -17.56
N LEU A 7 37.17 -62.78 -18.34
CA LEU A 7 37.21 -61.37 -18.01
C LEU A 7 36.03 -60.92 -17.13
N ALA A 8 36.32 -60.13 -16.09
CA ALA A 8 35.34 -59.33 -15.38
C ALA A 8 35.26 -57.95 -16.07
N ALA A 9 34.12 -57.66 -16.70
CA ALA A 9 33.78 -56.31 -17.16
C ALA A 9 33.02 -55.59 -16.05
N GLY A 10 33.69 -54.67 -15.36
CA GLY A 10 33.07 -53.77 -14.39
C GLY A 10 32.25 -52.69 -15.11
N LEU A 11 30.94 -52.68 -14.88
CA LEU A 11 30.06 -51.57 -15.23
C LEU A 11 30.33 -50.41 -14.27
N ALA A 12 31.14 -49.45 -14.71
CA ALA A 12 31.23 -48.14 -14.10
C ALA A 12 29.95 -47.35 -14.43
N VAL A 13 29.00 -47.30 -13.49
CA VAL A 13 27.89 -46.33 -13.55
C VAL A 13 28.49 -44.96 -13.24
N ALA A 14 28.70 -44.17 -14.29
CA ALA A 14 29.08 -42.77 -14.18
C ALA A 14 27.98 -42.01 -13.44
N ALA A 15 28.28 -41.53 -12.24
CA ALA A 15 27.43 -40.59 -11.51
C ALA A 15 27.40 -39.27 -12.30
N ALA A 16 26.30 -39.04 -13.03
CA ALA A 16 26.06 -37.76 -13.67
C ALA A 16 25.92 -36.68 -12.59
N PRO A 17 26.61 -35.53 -12.71
CA PRO A 17 26.44 -34.43 -11.77
C PRO A 17 24.99 -33.93 -11.86
N ARG A 18 24.26 -34.00 -10.75
CA ARG A 18 23.01 -33.25 -10.60
C ARG A 18 23.37 -31.78 -10.74
N MET A 19 23.02 -31.16 -11.86
CA MET A 19 23.00 -29.71 -11.97
C MET A 19 22.06 -29.20 -10.88
N ALA A 20 22.63 -28.66 -9.81
CA ALA A 20 21.89 -27.88 -8.85
C ALA A 20 21.43 -26.63 -9.62
N PHE A 21 20.18 -26.61 -10.05
CA PHE A 21 19.53 -25.35 -10.42
C PHE A 21 19.64 -24.46 -9.19
N ALA A 22 20.39 -23.36 -9.30
CA ALA A 22 20.42 -22.34 -8.28
C ALA A 22 18.95 -21.92 -8.06
N ALA A 23 18.49 -21.99 -6.80
CA ALA A 23 17.19 -21.46 -6.45
C ALA A 23 17.13 -20.00 -6.93
N PRO A 24 16.01 -19.55 -7.53
CA PRO A 24 15.88 -18.18 -7.97
C PRO A 24 16.25 -17.24 -6.82
N ALA A 25 17.20 -16.34 -7.05
CA ALA A 25 17.57 -15.35 -6.05
C ALA A 25 16.39 -14.38 -5.87
N PHE A 26 15.66 -14.53 -4.76
CA PHE A 26 14.60 -13.58 -4.40
C PHE A 26 15.24 -12.23 -4.09
N HIS A 27 14.83 -11.18 -4.82
CA HIS A 27 15.36 -9.83 -4.60
C HIS A 27 14.77 -9.18 -3.36
N THR A 28 13.51 -9.51 -3.05
CA THR A 28 12.79 -8.91 -1.92
C THR A 28 13.36 -9.37 -0.58
N ARG A 29 13.82 -8.40 0.21
CA ARG A 29 14.27 -8.57 1.60
C ARG A 29 13.18 -8.10 2.55
N TRP A 30 12.40 -9.04 3.05
CA TRP A 30 11.26 -8.76 3.93
C TRP A 30 11.68 -8.39 5.35
N SER A 31 11.04 -7.36 5.90
CA SER A 31 10.95 -7.09 7.34
C SER A 31 9.49 -7.10 7.76
N VAL A 32 9.19 -7.70 8.92
CA VAL A 32 7.86 -7.65 9.52
C VAL A 32 8.02 -7.33 11.00
N ARG A 33 7.35 -6.29 11.46
CA ARG A 33 7.39 -5.84 12.86
C ARG A 33 6.11 -5.11 13.25
N GLY A 34 5.95 -4.84 14.54
CA GLY A 34 4.99 -3.84 15.02
C GLY A 34 5.65 -2.46 15.19
N SER A 35 4.84 -1.47 15.55
CA SER A 35 5.30 -0.13 15.90
C SER A 35 4.35 0.48 16.93
N GLU A 36 4.85 0.77 18.14
CA GLU A 36 4.04 1.51 19.12
C GLU A 36 3.83 2.96 18.70
N GLY A 37 4.83 3.59 18.09
CA GLY A 37 4.70 4.96 17.59
C GLY A 37 3.59 5.07 16.55
N PHE A 38 3.61 4.25 15.51
CA PHE A 38 2.54 4.32 14.50
C PHE A 38 1.16 3.93 15.04
N ASP A 39 1.09 2.98 16.00
CA ASP A 39 -0.17 2.70 16.69
C ASP A 39 -0.68 3.94 17.45
N ALA A 40 0.20 4.70 18.10
CA ALA A 40 -0.16 5.94 18.80
C ALA A 40 -0.72 7.01 17.85
N LEU A 41 -0.10 7.17 16.66
CA LEU A 41 -0.57 8.11 15.64
C LEU A 41 -1.90 7.68 15.02
N CYS A 42 -2.08 6.39 14.75
CA CYS A 42 -3.32 5.87 14.18
C CYS A 42 -4.48 5.94 15.19
N PHE A 43 -4.19 5.75 16.49
CA PHE A 43 -5.18 5.84 17.55
C PHE A 43 -5.82 7.24 17.71
N LEU A 44 -5.20 8.29 17.14
CA LEU A 44 -5.77 9.63 17.14
C LEU A 44 -7.10 9.73 16.40
N GLY A 45 -7.31 8.92 15.36
CA GLY A 45 -8.57 8.89 14.61
C GLY A 45 -9.75 8.40 15.47
N PRO A 46 -9.66 7.22 16.11
CA PRO A 46 -10.65 6.77 17.09
C PRO A 46 -10.79 7.73 18.28
N LEU A 47 -9.67 8.23 18.81
CA LEU A 47 -9.63 9.07 20.00
C LEU A 47 -10.24 10.47 19.77
N SER A 48 -10.28 10.96 18.53
CA SER A 48 -10.94 12.23 18.19
C SER A 48 -12.47 12.14 18.22
N GLY A 49 -13.03 10.94 18.42
CA GLY A 49 -14.47 10.73 18.54
C GLY A 49 -15.20 10.60 17.20
N LYS A 50 -14.48 10.51 16.08
CA LYS A 50 -15.08 10.30 14.76
C LYS A 50 -15.81 8.95 14.71
N PRO A 51 -17.14 8.90 14.47
CA PRO A 51 -17.93 7.67 14.54
C PRO A 51 -17.39 6.55 13.64
N PHE A 52 -16.93 6.91 12.44
CA PHE A 52 -16.33 5.99 11.48
C PHE A 52 -15.19 5.16 12.10
N TYR A 53 -14.27 5.81 12.82
CA TYR A 53 -13.13 5.14 13.44
C TYR A 53 -13.47 4.53 14.80
N ALA A 54 -14.24 5.25 15.63
CA ALA A 54 -14.53 4.86 17.00
C ALA A 54 -15.27 3.50 17.09
N SER A 55 -16.11 3.20 16.09
CA SER A 55 -16.86 1.94 16.02
C SER A 55 -15.96 0.69 16.02
N TYR A 56 -14.75 0.78 15.47
CA TYR A 56 -13.80 -0.34 15.43
C TYR A 56 -13.09 -0.60 16.77
N TYR A 57 -13.08 0.37 17.69
CA TYR A 57 -12.22 0.35 18.89
C TYR A 57 -12.99 0.72 20.17
N THR A 58 -14.24 0.28 20.27
CA THR A 58 -15.13 0.68 21.38
C THR A 58 -14.57 0.23 22.74
N ALA A 59 -14.00 -0.98 22.82
CA ALA A 59 -13.45 -1.50 24.07
C ALA A 59 -12.19 -0.74 24.52
N GLU A 60 -11.33 -0.42 23.56
CA GLU A 60 -10.10 0.33 23.77
C GLU A 60 -10.40 1.77 24.20
N LEU A 61 -11.37 2.42 23.56
CA LEU A 61 -11.82 3.76 23.92
C LEU A 61 -12.44 3.80 25.32
N ALA A 62 -13.24 2.79 25.69
CA ALA A 62 -13.82 2.70 27.02
C ALA A 62 -12.76 2.54 28.13
N ASP A 63 -11.68 1.78 27.89
CA ASP A 63 -10.55 1.66 28.82
C ASP A 63 -9.71 2.95 28.88
N PHE A 64 -9.49 3.60 27.74
CA PHE A 64 -8.52 4.68 27.62
C PHE A 64 -9.07 6.07 27.98
N LEU A 65 -10.27 6.41 27.51
CA LEU A 65 -10.83 7.77 27.64
C LEU A 65 -10.89 8.31 29.07
N PRO A 66 -11.23 7.51 30.12
CA PRO A 66 -11.26 8.01 31.49
C PRO A 66 -9.92 8.54 32.01
N ARG A 67 -8.81 8.11 31.40
CA ARG A 67 -7.44 8.50 31.78
C ARG A 67 -6.83 9.55 30.85
N PHE A 68 -7.49 9.86 29.73
CA PHE A 68 -6.94 10.78 28.74
C PHE A 68 -7.08 12.25 29.20
N PRO A 69 -5.99 13.03 29.32
CA PRO A 69 -6.06 14.38 29.88
C PRO A 69 -6.92 15.32 29.05
N LYS A 70 -7.79 16.10 29.72
CA LYS A 70 -8.65 17.10 29.07
C LYS A 70 -7.90 18.09 28.18
N PRO A 71 -6.72 18.63 28.57
CA PRO A 71 -5.95 19.52 27.70
C PRO A 71 -5.46 18.83 26.42
N ALA A 72 -5.06 17.55 26.51
CA ALA A 72 -4.67 16.76 25.35
C ALA A 72 -5.87 16.46 24.44
N ALA A 73 -7.05 16.19 25.00
CA ALA A 73 -8.28 16.03 24.24
C ALA A 73 -8.68 17.30 23.48
N ALA A 74 -8.56 18.48 24.11
CA ALA A 74 -8.80 19.76 23.44
C ALA A 74 -7.79 20.01 22.30
N ALA A 75 -6.51 19.70 22.52
CA ALA A 75 -5.49 19.79 21.47
C ALA A 75 -5.77 18.85 20.29
N LEU A 76 -6.21 17.62 20.56
CA LEU A 76 -6.62 16.66 19.53
C LEU A 76 -7.82 17.16 18.73
N ALA A 77 -8.83 17.73 19.39
CA ALA A 77 -9.99 18.29 18.71
C ALA A 77 -9.59 19.41 17.73
N THR A 78 -8.69 20.31 18.14
CA THR A 78 -8.16 21.37 17.26
C THR A 78 -7.40 20.80 16.06
N LEU A 79 -6.52 19.80 16.29
CA LEU A 79 -5.80 19.14 15.20
C LEU A 79 -6.73 18.42 14.23
N GLN A 80 -7.77 17.75 14.74
CA GLN A 80 -8.74 17.05 13.91
C GLN A 80 -9.55 18.03 13.07
N ALA A 81 -10.02 19.14 13.65
CA ALA A 81 -10.74 20.18 12.92
C ALA A 81 -9.88 20.79 11.80
N ALA A 82 -8.58 21.02 12.06
CA ALA A 82 -7.65 21.51 11.04
C ALA A 82 -7.41 20.50 9.91
N ALA A 83 -7.32 19.20 10.22
CA ALA A 83 -7.22 18.15 9.21
C ALA A 83 -8.49 18.08 8.35
N ASP A 84 -9.66 18.19 8.97
CA ASP A 84 -10.97 18.14 8.30
C ASP A 84 -11.16 19.32 7.36
N ALA A 85 -10.79 20.53 7.79
CA ALA A 85 -10.84 21.73 6.96
C ALA A 85 -9.94 21.65 5.72
N ARG A 86 -8.88 20.82 5.78
CA ARG A 86 -7.96 20.57 4.67
C ARG A 86 -8.34 19.33 3.83
N GLY A 87 -9.37 18.59 4.24
CA GLY A 87 -9.77 17.35 3.57
C GLY A 87 -8.74 16.22 3.70
N VAL A 88 -7.91 16.20 4.76
CA VAL A 88 -6.89 15.16 4.98
C VAL A 88 -7.16 14.33 6.23
N LEU A 89 -6.62 13.11 6.25
CA LEU A 89 -6.74 12.20 7.39
C LEU A 89 -5.59 12.43 8.39
N LEU A 90 -5.91 12.93 9.59
CA LEU A 90 -4.91 13.28 10.62
C LEU A 90 -3.90 12.17 10.91
N GLY A 91 -4.38 10.96 11.28
CA GLY A 91 -3.51 9.83 11.64
C GLY A 91 -2.57 9.42 10.49
N PRO A 92 -3.09 9.09 9.30
CA PRO A 92 -2.27 8.78 8.11
C PRO A 92 -1.27 9.87 7.73
N THR A 93 -1.68 11.15 7.72
CA THR A 93 -0.78 12.27 7.42
C THR A 93 0.37 12.35 8.43
N LEU A 94 0.08 12.18 9.73
CA LEU A 94 1.14 12.14 10.74
C LEU A 94 2.04 10.91 10.57
N CYS A 95 1.49 9.73 10.29
CA CYS A 95 2.30 8.53 10.02
C CYS A 95 3.29 8.78 8.86
N LEU A 96 2.84 9.40 7.78
CA LEU A 96 3.70 9.76 6.66
C LEU A 96 4.82 10.73 7.08
N LEU A 97 4.50 11.79 7.82
CA LEU A 97 5.49 12.79 8.26
C LEU A 97 6.52 12.20 9.25
N PHE A 98 6.08 11.38 10.20
CA PHE A 98 6.94 10.75 11.20
C PHE A 98 7.77 9.58 10.65
N SER A 99 7.41 9.03 9.49
CA SER A 99 8.02 7.81 8.97
C SER A 99 9.49 7.89 8.57
N GLY A 100 10.01 9.11 8.41
CA GLY A 100 11.44 9.35 8.20
C GLY A 100 12.30 9.21 9.46
N GLY A 101 11.69 9.19 10.65
CA GLY A 101 12.37 9.05 11.94
C GLY A 101 12.17 7.69 12.60
N ALA A 102 12.69 7.54 13.82
CA ALA A 102 12.47 6.34 14.64
C ALA A 102 10.99 6.24 15.06
N ASP A 103 10.40 5.06 15.01
CA ASP A 103 8.96 4.88 15.27
C ASP A 103 8.66 3.75 16.27
N ALA A 104 9.67 3.15 16.90
CA ALA A 104 9.50 1.97 17.71
C ALA A 104 8.60 2.22 18.94
N THR A 105 8.68 3.42 19.52
CA THR A 105 7.99 3.83 20.76
C THR A 105 7.30 5.18 20.63
N LEU A 106 6.38 5.47 21.56
CA LEU A 106 5.79 6.81 21.70
C LEU A 106 6.85 7.89 22.02
N ASP A 107 7.88 7.55 22.80
CA ASP A 107 8.96 8.50 23.12
C ASP A 107 9.84 8.80 21.90
N ASP A 108 10.00 7.85 20.95
CA ASP A 108 10.67 8.14 19.67
C ASP A 108 9.93 9.22 18.87
N LEU A 109 8.58 9.16 18.86
CA LEU A 109 7.77 10.19 18.21
C LEU A 109 7.96 11.54 18.89
N ILE A 110 7.96 11.59 20.21
CA ILE A 110 8.18 12.83 20.96
C ILE A 110 9.57 13.40 20.61
N ALA A 111 10.61 12.57 20.61
CA ALA A 111 11.96 13.01 20.29
C ALA A 111 12.10 13.47 18.83
N ASN A 112 11.43 12.80 17.89
CA ASN A 112 11.34 13.22 16.49
C ASN A 112 10.61 14.55 16.35
N LEU A 113 9.50 14.75 17.08
CA LEU A 113 8.74 15.99 17.04
C LEU A 113 9.54 17.15 17.60
N ASP A 114 10.27 16.95 18.70
CA ASP A 114 11.09 17.97 19.35
C ASP A 114 12.27 18.38 18.45
N ALA A 115 12.83 17.45 17.67
CA ALA A 115 13.91 17.67 16.70
C ALA A 115 13.47 17.51 15.22
N ALA A 116 12.26 17.93 14.87
CA ALA A 116 11.64 17.64 13.57
C ALA A 116 12.46 18.12 12.35
N GLU A 117 13.08 19.28 12.45
CA GLU A 117 13.90 19.86 11.38
C GLU A 117 15.12 19.00 11.02
N THR A 118 15.68 18.26 11.98
CA THR A 118 16.86 17.41 11.74
C THR A 118 16.50 15.93 11.61
N ARG A 119 15.43 15.47 12.26
CA ARG A 119 15.05 14.04 12.31
C ARG A 119 13.98 13.64 11.29
N LEU A 120 13.10 14.55 10.88
CA LEU A 120 11.97 14.24 10.00
C LEU A 120 12.07 14.93 8.64
N LYS A 121 12.38 16.22 8.63
CA LYS A 121 12.38 17.04 7.42
C LYS A 121 13.29 16.52 6.30
N PRO A 122 14.53 16.05 6.55
CA PRO A 122 15.40 15.62 5.46
C PRO A 122 14.83 14.44 4.68
N ALA A 123 14.31 13.43 5.39
CA ALA A 123 13.70 12.26 4.79
C ALA A 123 12.38 12.61 4.08
N TYR A 124 11.52 13.41 4.73
CA TYR A 124 10.26 13.83 4.13
C TYR A 124 10.48 14.65 2.85
N ARG A 125 11.44 15.58 2.85
CA ARG A 125 11.81 16.40 1.68
C ARG A 125 12.41 15.60 0.55
N ALA A 126 13.10 14.50 0.85
CA ALA A 126 13.61 13.58 -0.16
C ALA A 126 12.55 12.61 -0.70
N SER A 127 11.37 12.54 -0.07
CA SER A 127 10.30 11.63 -0.47
C SER A 127 9.48 12.17 -1.65
N ALA A 128 8.81 11.28 -2.37
CA ALA A 128 7.87 11.65 -3.43
C ALA A 128 6.63 12.39 -2.89
N TYR A 129 6.45 12.44 -1.57
CA TYR A 129 5.30 13.03 -0.89
C TYR A 129 5.61 14.40 -0.28
N TRP A 130 6.78 14.98 -0.56
CA TRP A 130 7.13 16.29 -0.05
C TRP A 130 6.10 17.33 -0.52
N ASP A 131 5.48 17.97 0.46
CA ASP A 131 4.65 19.15 0.24
C ASP A 131 5.03 20.23 1.27
N ALA A 132 5.26 21.45 0.76
CA ALA A 132 5.72 22.54 1.59
C ALA A 132 4.64 23.05 2.55
N ASP A 133 3.37 23.00 2.13
CA ASP A 133 2.23 23.44 2.92
C ASP A 133 1.90 22.41 4.01
N ASP A 134 2.01 21.11 3.72
CA ASP A 134 1.96 20.04 4.72
C ASP A 134 3.04 20.20 5.78
N TRP A 135 4.28 20.48 5.38
CA TRP A 135 5.37 20.71 6.33
C TRP A 135 5.13 21.98 7.18
N ALA A 136 4.63 23.05 6.57
CA ALA A 136 4.30 24.29 7.29
C ALA A 136 3.16 24.06 8.29
N ALA A 137 2.09 23.36 7.88
CA ALA A 137 0.97 23.01 8.74
C ALA A 137 1.41 22.10 9.90
N PHE A 138 2.24 21.09 9.63
CA PHE A 138 2.84 20.24 10.65
C PHE A 138 3.65 21.07 11.65
N THR A 139 4.50 21.97 11.15
CA THR A 139 5.35 22.84 11.99
C THR A 139 4.51 23.75 12.90
N ALA A 140 3.46 24.37 12.36
CA ALA A 140 2.53 25.20 13.12
C ALA A 140 1.76 24.39 14.18
N GLY A 141 1.40 23.13 13.86
CA GLY A 141 0.70 22.21 14.75
C GLY A 141 1.56 21.55 15.83
N ARG A 142 2.91 21.69 15.79
CA ARG A 142 3.82 20.97 16.70
C ARG A 142 3.46 21.09 18.19
N PRO A 143 3.11 22.25 18.74
CA PRO A 143 2.75 22.35 20.17
C PRO A 143 1.52 21.50 20.52
N LEU A 144 0.52 21.45 19.64
CA LEU A 144 -0.68 20.64 19.84
C LEU A 144 -0.36 19.15 19.70
N ILE A 145 0.41 18.76 18.68
CA ILE A 145 0.84 17.36 18.50
C ILE A 145 1.62 16.91 19.75
N ARG A 146 2.51 17.77 20.26
CA ARG A 146 3.31 17.49 21.46
C ARG A 146 2.44 17.30 22.69
N ALA A 147 1.40 18.12 22.87
CA ALA A 147 0.43 17.98 23.96
C ALA A 147 -0.35 16.67 23.87
N VAL A 148 -0.77 16.28 22.66
CA VAL A 148 -1.46 15.00 22.43
C VAL A 148 -0.56 13.80 22.74
N LEU A 149 0.67 13.77 22.19
CA LEU A 149 1.61 12.68 22.45
C LEU A 149 1.98 12.58 23.94
N ALA A 150 2.14 13.71 24.62
CA ALA A 150 2.33 13.74 26.07
C ALA A 150 1.13 13.17 26.82
N GLY A 151 -0.10 13.54 26.41
CA GLY A 151 -1.33 13.01 26.98
C GLY A 151 -1.50 11.51 26.75
N LEU A 152 -1.09 10.98 25.58
CA LEU A 152 -1.05 9.53 25.33
C LEU A 152 -0.11 8.82 26.30
N ARG A 153 1.04 9.42 26.58
CA ARG A 153 2.03 8.88 27.52
C ARG A 153 1.49 8.90 28.95
N GLU A 154 0.92 10.02 29.38
CA GLU A 154 0.31 10.19 30.71
C GLU A 154 -0.84 9.20 30.94
N ALA A 155 -1.64 8.94 29.91
CA ALA A 155 -2.73 7.97 29.95
C ALA A 155 -2.28 6.50 29.77
N ASP A 156 -0.98 6.20 29.82
CA ASP A 156 -0.41 4.86 29.63
C ASP A 156 -0.89 4.16 28.33
N PHE A 157 -0.79 4.86 27.20
CA PHE A 157 -1.01 4.25 25.88
C PHE A 157 -0.13 3.00 25.64
N PRO A 158 1.17 2.99 26.02
CA PRO A 158 1.98 1.78 25.91
C PRO A 158 1.37 0.58 26.65
N GLY A 159 0.83 0.79 27.85
CA GLY A 159 0.13 -0.25 28.61
C GLY A 159 -1.17 -0.71 27.96
N LEU A 160 -2.00 0.22 27.44
CA LEU A 160 -3.19 -0.12 26.64
C LEU A 160 -2.80 -1.03 25.47
N ARG A 161 -1.83 -0.60 24.67
CA ARG A 161 -1.35 -1.34 23.51
C ARG A 161 -0.85 -2.74 23.88
N ARG A 162 -0.07 -2.87 24.96
CA ARG A 162 0.39 -4.19 25.43
C ARG A 162 -0.78 -5.13 25.74
N ARG A 163 -1.83 -4.64 26.42
CA ARG A 163 -3.01 -5.47 26.79
C ARG A 163 -3.76 -5.99 25.57
N PHE A 164 -4.03 -5.14 24.59
CA PHE A 164 -4.87 -5.51 23.43
C PHE A 164 -4.09 -6.21 22.31
N VAL A 165 -2.80 -5.90 22.16
CA VAL A 165 -2.08 -6.14 20.89
C VAL A 165 -0.90 -7.11 21.04
N ALA A 166 -0.24 -7.17 22.20
CA ALA A 166 1.04 -7.89 22.34
C ALA A 166 0.93 -9.38 21.95
N GLY A 167 -0.09 -10.09 22.43
CA GLY A 167 -0.30 -11.49 22.10
C GLY A 167 -0.57 -11.72 20.61
N LYS A 168 -1.35 -10.83 19.98
CA LYS A 168 -1.65 -10.88 18.55
C LYS A 168 -0.37 -10.68 17.71
N LEU A 169 0.44 -9.68 18.03
CA LEU A 169 1.69 -9.43 17.30
C LEU A 169 2.71 -10.56 17.50
N ALA A 170 2.84 -11.09 18.71
CA ALA A 170 3.75 -12.20 19.01
C ALA A 170 3.46 -13.43 18.14
N ALA A 171 2.18 -13.73 17.87
CA ALA A 171 1.77 -14.80 16.96
C ALA A 171 1.85 -14.39 15.47
N ARG A 172 1.38 -13.18 15.13
CA ARG A 172 1.20 -12.75 13.74
C ARG A 172 2.52 -12.49 13.03
N ILE A 173 3.50 -11.87 13.69
CA ILE A 173 4.77 -11.48 13.06
C ILE A 173 5.53 -12.70 12.54
N PRO A 174 5.80 -13.76 13.32
CA PRO A 174 6.48 -14.95 12.80
C PRO A 174 5.71 -15.64 11.67
N ALA A 175 4.40 -15.80 11.82
CA ALA A 175 3.55 -16.44 10.82
C ALA A 175 3.61 -15.70 9.47
N LEU A 176 3.49 -14.37 9.50
CA LEU A 176 3.56 -13.55 8.29
C LEU A 176 4.98 -13.56 7.70
N LYS A 177 6.04 -13.52 8.52
CA LYS A 177 7.42 -13.67 8.04
C LYS A 177 7.61 -14.95 7.23
N THR A 178 7.12 -16.08 7.75
CA THR A 178 7.15 -17.36 7.03
C THR A 178 6.35 -17.28 5.73
N ARG A 179 5.16 -16.67 5.75
CA ARG A 179 4.30 -16.54 4.56
C ARG A 179 4.95 -15.76 3.42
N VAL A 180 5.66 -14.68 3.74
CA VAL A 180 6.24 -13.76 2.74
C VAL A 180 7.63 -14.16 2.25
N ALA A 181 8.36 -14.99 3.00
CA ALA A 181 9.77 -15.29 2.74
C ALA A 181 10.09 -15.79 1.31
N GLY A 182 9.14 -16.44 0.64
CA GLY A 182 9.30 -16.95 -0.73
C GLY A 182 8.73 -16.06 -1.84
N LEU A 183 8.30 -14.83 -1.53
CA LEU A 183 7.64 -13.95 -2.50
C LEU A 183 8.58 -12.81 -2.92
N ASP A 184 8.81 -12.66 -4.23
CA ASP A 184 9.65 -11.60 -4.79
C ASP A 184 8.81 -10.43 -5.35
N VAL A 185 8.14 -9.71 -4.45
CA VAL A 185 7.30 -8.55 -4.81
C VAL A 185 8.12 -7.45 -5.47
N ILE A 186 9.29 -7.10 -4.92
CA ILE A 186 10.19 -6.09 -5.51
C ILE A 186 10.70 -6.54 -6.88
N GLY A 187 11.08 -7.82 -7.04
CA GLY A 187 11.50 -8.33 -8.35
C GLY A 187 10.43 -8.16 -9.42
N GLU A 188 9.17 -8.49 -9.11
CA GLU A 188 8.04 -8.29 -10.02
C GLU A 188 7.72 -6.81 -10.26
N GLN A 189 7.82 -5.95 -9.24
CA GLN A 189 7.64 -4.51 -9.39
C GLN A 189 8.73 -3.89 -10.27
N GLN A 190 10.01 -4.24 -10.07
CA GLN A 190 11.10 -3.78 -10.94
C GLN A 190 10.89 -4.22 -12.39
N ARG A 191 10.40 -5.45 -12.60
CA ARG A 191 10.10 -5.98 -13.94
C ARG A 191 9.04 -5.13 -14.66
N LEU A 192 8.03 -4.65 -13.95
CA LEU A 192 6.93 -3.84 -14.52
C LEU A 192 7.28 -2.34 -14.61
N LEU A 193 8.10 -1.83 -13.70
CA LEU A 193 8.52 -0.43 -13.68
C LEU A 193 9.72 -0.16 -14.61
N GLY A 194 10.56 -1.18 -14.85
CA GLY A 194 11.74 -1.08 -15.70
C GLY A 194 12.83 -0.20 -15.11
N ARG A 195 12.86 -0.09 -13.78
CA ARG A 195 13.88 0.61 -13.00
C ARG A 195 14.23 -0.19 -11.74
N PRO A 196 15.46 -0.06 -11.21
CA PRO A 196 15.81 -0.68 -9.93
C PRO A 196 15.02 -0.05 -8.79
N LEU A 197 14.72 -0.87 -7.79
CA LEU A 197 14.11 -0.49 -6.54
C LEU A 197 15.03 -0.93 -5.39
N PRO A 198 15.00 -0.25 -4.22
CA PRO A 198 15.59 -0.82 -3.02
C PRO A 198 15.05 -2.26 -2.82
N PRO A 199 15.84 -3.22 -2.37
CA PRO A 199 15.35 -4.59 -2.20
C PRO A 199 14.55 -4.78 -0.90
N SER A 200 14.64 -3.86 0.07
CA SER A 200 13.99 -4.02 1.38
C SER A 200 12.51 -3.64 1.34
N LEU A 201 11.62 -4.52 1.78
CA LEU A 201 10.18 -4.24 1.91
C LEU A 201 9.73 -4.54 3.33
N GLU A 202 9.20 -3.51 4.02
CA GLU A 202 8.81 -3.61 5.42
C GLU A 202 7.29 -3.57 5.60
N ILE A 203 6.77 -4.58 6.29
CA ILE A 203 5.39 -4.65 6.75
C ILE A 203 5.34 -4.24 8.22
N ILE A 204 4.61 -3.18 8.53
CA ILE A 204 4.42 -2.72 9.91
C ILE A 204 2.98 -3.03 10.33
N LEU A 205 2.84 -4.00 11.25
CA LEU A 205 1.55 -4.46 11.75
C LEU A 205 1.08 -3.59 12.92
N LEU A 206 -0.11 -3.01 12.77
CA LEU A 206 -0.74 -2.11 13.72
C LEU A 206 -2.09 -2.66 14.19
N TRP A 207 -2.54 -2.18 15.34
CA TRP A 207 -3.90 -2.41 15.83
C TRP A 207 -4.82 -1.25 15.49
N PHE A 208 -4.36 0.00 15.58
CA PHE A 208 -5.27 1.15 15.45
C PHE A 208 -5.45 1.66 14.02
N SER A 209 -5.12 0.85 13.00
CA SER A 209 -5.09 1.30 11.60
C SER A 209 -6.37 1.02 10.78
N LYS A 210 -7.35 0.25 11.27
CA LYS A 210 -8.61 0.02 10.54
C LYS A 210 -9.34 1.33 10.19
N PRO A 211 -10.00 1.39 9.03
CA PRO A 211 -10.02 0.36 7.97
C PRO A 211 -8.83 0.47 6.99
N HIS A 212 -7.86 1.34 7.26
CA HIS A 212 -6.84 1.75 6.30
C HIS A 212 -5.62 0.82 6.24
N GLY A 213 -5.13 0.60 5.03
CA GLY A 213 -3.70 0.42 4.78
C GLY A 213 -3.08 1.81 4.62
N ILE A 214 -1.93 2.06 5.24
CA ILE A 214 -1.33 3.41 5.23
C ILE A 214 0.05 3.33 4.60
N ARG A 215 0.23 4.04 3.50
CA ARG A 215 1.54 4.29 2.91
C ARG A 215 2.38 5.20 3.80
N VAL A 216 3.66 4.88 3.92
CA VAL A 216 4.66 5.72 4.59
C VAL A 216 5.90 5.85 3.70
N GLN A 217 6.86 6.69 4.09
CA GLN A 217 8.10 6.89 3.32
C GLN A 217 8.87 5.57 3.12
N GLY A 218 9.53 5.46 1.96
CA GLY A 218 10.31 4.29 1.57
C GLY A 218 9.44 3.10 1.15
N GLN A 219 10.03 1.91 1.11
CA GLN A 219 9.32 0.68 0.78
C GLN A 219 8.75 0.04 2.03
N ARG A 220 7.81 0.74 2.64
CA ARG A 220 7.15 0.30 3.87
C ARG A 220 5.68 0.68 3.81
N PHE A 221 4.86 -0.09 4.50
CA PHE A 221 3.45 0.24 4.66
C PHE A 221 2.95 -0.25 6.01
N LEU A 222 1.91 0.40 6.49
CA LEU A 222 1.21 0.07 7.72
C LEU A 222 -0.04 -0.73 7.37
N THR A 223 -0.30 -1.79 8.10
CA THR A 223 -1.50 -2.61 7.89
C THR A 223 -1.98 -3.19 9.21
N HIS A 224 -3.26 -3.54 9.26
CA HIS A 224 -3.85 -4.05 10.49
C HIS A 224 -3.42 -5.49 10.77
N VAL A 225 -3.10 -5.82 12.03
CA VAL A 225 -2.60 -7.14 12.45
C VAL A 225 -3.59 -8.28 12.17
N ASP A 226 -4.90 -8.01 12.26
CA ASP A 226 -5.96 -8.99 11.98
C ASP A 226 -6.32 -9.11 10.48
N TYR A 227 -5.71 -8.32 9.58
CA TYR A 227 -6.00 -8.49 8.15
C TYR A 227 -5.51 -9.84 7.64
N PRO A 228 -6.31 -10.54 6.82
CA PRO A 228 -5.89 -11.77 6.17
C PRO A 228 -4.59 -11.58 5.38
N ASP A 229 -3.78 -12.64 5.28
CA ASP A 229 -2.51 -12.63 4.52
C ASP A 229 -2.70 -12.06 3.12
N GLN A 230 -3.80 -12.43 2.47
CA GLN A 230 -4.09 -11.98 1.12
C GLN A 230 -4.21 -10.46 1.03
N ILE A 231 -4.87 -9.80 1.98
CA ILE A 231 -4.98 -8.33 2.01
C ILE A 231 -3.59 -7.72 2.23
N VAL A 232 -2.82 -8.26 3.19
CA VAL A 232 -1.47 -7.75 3.48
C VAL A 232 -0.53 -7.88 2.26
N LEU A 233 -0.59 -9.01 1.55
CA LEU A 233 0.21 -9.27 0.35
C LEU A 233 -0.18 -8.36 -0.81
N ARG A 234 -1.48 -8.12 -1.01
CA ARG A 234 -1.97 -7.15 -1.98
C ARG A 234 -1.48 -5.75 -1.67
N ASN A 235 -1.55 -5.31 -0.41
CA ASN A 235 -0.99 -4.01 -0.01
C ASN A 235 0.51 -3.93 -0.31
N ALA A 236 1.28 -4.99 -0.03
CA ALA A 236 2.70 -5.02 -0.36
C ALA A 236 2.97 -4.86 -1.87
N ALA A 237 2.15 -5.51 -2.71
CA ALA A 237 2.22 -5.42 -4.15
C ALA A 237 1.71 -4.07 -4.69
N HIS A 238 0.78 -3.42 -4.00
CA HIS A 238 0.14 -2.15 -4.35
C HIS A 238 1.02 -0.95 -3.99
N GLU A 239 1.31 -0.79 -2.71
CA GLU A 239 1.83 0.46 -2.14
C GLU A 239 3.15 0.90 -2.76
N VAL A 240 4.06 -0.05 -3.05
CA VAL A 240 5.40 0.26 -3.61
C VAL A 240 5.32 0.83 -5.02
N PHE A 241 4.23 0.58 -5.76
CA PHE A 241 4.05 1.24 -7.03
C PHE A 241 3.80 2.73 -6.89
N HIS A 242 3.29 3.28 -5.79
CA HIS A 242 2.97 4.71 -5.73
C HIS A 242 4.19 5.63 -5.66
N PRO A 243 4.33 6.63 -6.58
CA PRO A 243 3.61 6.74 -7.85
C PRO A 243 4.24 5.83 -8.94
N PRO A 244 3.44 5.22 -9.84
CA PRO A 244 3.92 4.17 -10.76
C PRO A 244 4.93 4.73 -11.78
N PHE A 245 4.83 6.02 -12.07
CA PHE A 245 5.76 6.84 -12.84
C PHE A 245 5.50 8.31 -12.50
N PRO A 246 6.33 9.27 -12.98
CA PRO A 246 6.10 10.69 -12.71
C PRO A 246 4.73 11.14 -13.24
N MET A 247 3.78 11.41 -12.34
CA MET A 247 2.41 11.84 -12.70
C MET A 247 2.34 13.23 -13.34
N GLN A 248 3.43 14.00 -13.24
CA GLN A 248 3.63 15.26 -13.97
C GLN A 248 4.50 15.07 -15.22
N GLY A 249 4.75 13.85 -15.66
CA GLY A 249 5.54 13.54 -16.86
C GLY A 249 4.72 13.64 -18.16
N PRO A 250 5.38 13.55 -19.33
CA PRO A 250 4.71 13.61 -20.63
C PRO A 250 3.72 12.45 -20.84
N ALA A 251 4.07 11.23 -20.42
CA ALA A 251 3.19 10.06 -20.54
C ALA A 251 1.90 10.24 -19.73
N ALA A 252 2.03 10.68 -18.47
CA ALA A 252 0.88 10.95 -17.60
C ALA A 252 -0.04 12.03 -18.18
N ARG A 253 0.53 13.15 -18.65
CA ARG A 253 -0.25 14.23 -19.27
C ARG A 253 -0.98 13.78 -20.53
N ALA A 254 -0.33 12.98 -21.39
CA ALA A 254 -0.94 12.44 -22.59
C ALA A 254 -2.12 11.51 -22.25
N ALA A 255 -1.92 10.60 -21.30
CA ALA A 255 -2.98 9.71 -20.83
C ALA A 255 -4.15 10.48 -20.21
N LEU A 256 -3.88 11.46 -19.34
CA LEU A 256 -4.91 12.30 -18.72
C LEU A 256 -5.70 13.12 -19.74
N ALA A 257 -5.08 13.57 -20.83
CA ALA A 257 -5.78 14.27 -21.91
C ALA A 257 -6.78 13.35 -22.63
N VAL A 258 -6.41 12.10 -22.89
CA VAL A 258 -7.31 11.10 -23.50
C VAL A 258 -8.43 10.72 -22.54
N LEU A 259 -8.08 10.37 -21.29
CA LEU A 259 -9.05 9.95 -20.27
C LEU A 259 -10.00 11.09 -19.87
N GLY A 260 -9.52 12.33 -19.86
CA GLY A 260 -10.35 13.50 -19.53
C GLY A 260 -11.39 13.83 -20.61
N ALA A 261 -11.22 13.33 -21.82
CA ALA A 261 -12.21 13.43 -22.90
C ALA A 261 -13.25 12.29 -22.84
N ASP A 262 -13.08 11.30 -21.96
CA ASP A 262 -13.97 10.16 -21.83
C ASP A 262 -15.17 10.47 -20.91
N PRO A 263 -16.41 10.49 -21.42
CA PRO A 263 -17.60 10.78 -20.61
C PRO A 263 -17.84 9.77 -19.48
N LEU A 264 -17.45 8.50 -19.64
CA LEU A 264 -17.64 7.48 -18.61
C LEU A 264 -16.71 7.74 -17.43
N ILE A 265 -15.43 7.99 -17.71
CA ILE A 265 -14.44 8.28 -16.67
C ILE A 265 -14.81 9.55 -15.90
N GLY A 266 -15.23 10.61 -16.61
CA GLY A 266 -15.69 11.84 -15.98
C GLY A 266 -16.87 11.62 -15.02
N ARG A 267 -17.82 10.74 -15.40
CA ARG A 267 -18.96 10.37 -14.53
C ARG A 267 -18.54 9.58 -13.30
N ILE A 268 -17.64 8.59 -13.44
CA ILE A 268 -17.16 7.79 -12.29
C ILE A 268 -16.53 8.70 -11.24
N VAL A 269 -15.62 9.58 -11.66
CA VAL A 269 -14.95 10.54 -10.74
C VAL A 269 -15.97 11.45 -10.04
N ALA A 270 -17.03 11.86 -10.73
CA ALA A 270 -18.05 12.73 -10.15
C ALA A 270 -19.09 12.01 -9.26
N GLU A 271 -19.38 10.73 -9.53
CA GLU A 271 -20.52 10.01 -8.96
C GLU A 271 -20.13 8.96 -7.89
N HIS A 272 -18.86 8.53 -7.80
CA HIS A 272 -18.43 7.57 -6.76
C HIS A 272 -18.53 8.17 -5.34
N ASP A 273 -18.59 7.31 -4.31
CA ASP A 273 -18.60 7.78 -2.92
C ASP A 273 -17.23 8.40 -2.57
N PRO A 274 -17.18 9.72 -2.28
CA PRO A 274 -15.92 10.42 -2.04
C PRO A 274 -15.20 9.96 -0.76
N ALA A 275 -15.87 9.19 0.11
CA ALA A 275 -15.25 8.56 1.27
C ALA A 275 -14.18 7.51 0.89
N PHE A 276 -14.21 6.96 -0.32
CA PHE A 276 -13.17 6.05 -0.83
C PHE A 276 -11.90 6.76 -1.32
N GLY A 277 -11.93 8.09 -1.49
CA GLY A 277 -10.78 8.87 -1.97
C GLY A 277 -10.68 8.95 -3.50
N TYR A 278 -9.54 9.42 -4.02
CA TYR A 278 -9.30 9.55 -5.47
C TYR A 278 -10.28 10.47 -6.22
N ASN A 279 -10.70 11.54 -5.53
CA ASN A 279 -11.70 12.53 -5.97
C ASN A 279 -11.27 13.45 -7.12
N SER A 280 -10.26 13.06 -7.90
CA SER A 280 -9.77 13.81 -9.05
C SER A 280 -9.32 12.85 -10.14
N LEU A 281 -9.43 13.24 -11.40
CA LEU A 281 -8.97 12.42 -12.52
C LEU A 281 -7.49 11.98 -12.39
N PRO A 282 -6.54 12.85 -11.99
CA PRO A 282 -5.16 12.43 -11.75
C PRO A 282 -5.03 11.38 -10.64
N GLY A 283 -5.72 11.58 -9.51
CA GLY A 283 -5.70 10.63 -8.40
C GLY A 283 -6.31 9.28 -8.77
N TYR A 284 -7.44 9.30 -9.47
CA TYR A 284 -8.09 8.10 -9.99
C TYR A 284 -7.21 7.35 -10.99
N PHE A 285 -6.58 8.06 -11.93
CA PHE A 285 -5.68 7.44 -12.90
C PHE A 285 -4.43 6.84 -12.25
N GLU A 286 -3.84 7.52 -11.26
CA GLU A 286 -2.70 6.99 -10.50
C GLU A 286 -3.08 5.68 -9.80
N GLU A 287 -4.16 5.71 -9.02
CA GLU A 287 -4.68 4.56 -8.27
C GLU A 287 -5.00 3.37 -9.17
N ASP A 288 -5.77 3.60 -10.23
CA ASP A 288 -6.22 2.52 -11.09
C ASP A 288 -5.08 1.92 -11.92
N THR A 289 -4.05 2.71 -12.23
CA THR A 289 -2.80 2.17 -12.79
C THR A 289 -2.12 1.24 -11.78
N VAL A 290 -2.01 1.65 -10.51
CA VAL A 290 -1.42 0.81 -9.46
C VAL A 290 -2.24 -0.46 -9.23
N GLN A 291 -3.57 -0.36 -9.17
CA GLN A 291 -4.48 -1.50 -9.05
C GLN A 291 -4.29 -2.52 -10.19
N ALA A 292 -4.15 -2.05 -11.43
CA ALA A 292 -3.89 -2.92 -12.58
C ALA A 292 -2.54 -3.66 -12.46
N LEU A 293 -1.48 -2.94 -12.07
CA LEU A 293 -0.15 -3.53 -11.90
C LEU A 293 -0.09 -4.50 -10.72
N GLU A 294 -0.71 -4.15 -9.59
CA GLU A 294 -0.74 -5.04 -8.43
C GLU A 294 -1.55 -6.31 -8.72
N GLN A 295 -2.61 -6.27 -9.54
CA GLN A 295 -3.30 -7.48 -9.95
C GLN A 295 -2.36 -8.41 -10.74
N VAL A 296 -1.53 -7.88 -11.64
CA VAL A 296 -0.50 -8.65 -12.36
C VAL A 296 0.51 -9.29 -11.41
N VAL A 297 1.03 -8.52 -10.44
CA VAL A 297 1.97 -9.04 -9.43
C VAL A 297 1.32 -10.14 -8.60
N SER A 298 0.10 -9.92 -8.13
CA SER A 298 -0.64 -10.85 -7.29
C SER A 298 -0.91 -12.18 -7.98
N GLU A 299 -1.21 -12.16 -9.28
CA GLU A 299 -1.40 -13.37 -10.08
C GLU A 299 -0.11 -14.16 -10.23
N ARG A 300 0.99 -13.48 -10.57
CA ARG A 300 2.30 -14.12 -10.77
C ARG A 300 2.86 -14.72 -9.49
N LEU A 301 2.55 -14.12 -8.35
CA LEU A 301 2.97 -14.58 -7.03
C LEU A 301 1.94 -15.49 -6.34
N GLY A 302 0.83 -15.81 -7.01
CA GLY A 302 -0.11 -16.85 -6.57
C GLY A 302 -0.99 -16.46 -5.37
N PHE A 303 -1.33 -15.18 -5.21
CA PHE A 303 -2.23 -14.71 -4.14
C PHE A 303 -3.36 -13.79 -4.63
N ALA A 304 -3.54 -13.65 -5.94
CA ALA A 304 -4.63 -12.87 -6.51
C ALA A 304 -6.02 -13.44 -6.19
N SER A 305 -6.97 -12.55 -5.96
CA SER A 305 -8.39 -12.84 -6.17
C SER A 305 -8.72 -12.73 -7.68
N PRO A 306 -9.80 -13.37 -8.15
CA PRO A 306 -10.31 -13.14 -9.50
C PRO A 306 -10.56 -11.64 -9.75
N PRO A 307 -10.04 -11.06 -10.85
CA PRO A 307 -10.15 -9.62 -11.12
C PRO A 307 -11.60 -9.10 -11.11
N ALA A 308 -12.52 -9.85 -11.73
CA ALA A 308 -13.93 -9.49 -11.77
C ALA A 308 -14.54 -9.40 -10.37
N SER A 309 -14.28 -10.38 -9.50
CA SER A 309 -14.81 -10.41 -8.13
C SER A 309 -14.24 -9.27 -7.30
N ARG A 310 -12.96 -8.97 -7.48
CA ARG A 310 -12.27 -7.87 -6.78
C ARG A 310 -12.88 -6.52 -7.12
N TRP A 311 -12.87 -6.12 -8.39
CA TRP A 311 -13.31 -4.78 -8.77
C TRP A 311 -14.84 -4.62 -8.82
N LYS A 312 -15.60 -5.70 -8.63
CA LYS A 312 -17.04 -5.62 -8.32
C LYS A 312 -17.32 -5.24 -6.86
N ALA A 313 -16.37 -5.42 -5.94
CA ALA A 313 -16.60 -5.26 -4.52
C ALA A 313 -16.69 -3.80 -4.06
N ASP A 314 -16.07 -2.87 -4.79
CA ASP A 314 -15.98 -1.45 -4.43
C ASP A 314 -16.88 -0.58 -5.35
N ASP A 315 -18.15 -0.98 -5.48
CA ASP A 315 -19.18 -0.37 -6.36
C ASP A 315 -18.78 -0.23 -7.84
N GLY A 316 -17.75 -0.97 -8.26
CA GLY A 316 -17.21 -0.85 -9.61
C GLY A 316 -16.44 0.44 -9.88
N MET A 317 -15.96 1.17 -8.85
CA MET A 317 -15.23 2.42 -9.09
C MET A 317 -13.96 2.19 -9.93
N HIS A 318 -13.30 1.05 -9.77
CA HIS A 318 -12.03 0.71 -10.45
C HIS A 318 -12.21 0.17 -11.89
N VAL A 319 -13.10 0.78 -12.68
CA VAL A 319 -13.30 0.42 -14.09
C VAL A 319 -12.04 0.68 -14.91
N LEU A 320 -11.31 1.76 -14.60
CA LEU A 320 -10.07 2.10 -15.31
C LEU A 320 -8.98 1.06 -15.02
N ALA A 321 -8.88 0.55 -13.79
CA ALA A 321 -7.96 -0.51 -13.43
C ALA A 321 -8.23 -1.79 -14.22
N ALA A 322 -9.52 -2.16 -14.36
CA ALA A 322 -9.93 -3.31 -15.16
C ALA A 322 -9.58 -3.14 -16.64
N GLY A 323 -9.81 -1.94 -17.20
CA GLY A 323 -9.46 -1.61 -18.57
C GLY A 323 -7.94 -1.69 -18.81
N LEU A 324 -7.15 -1.01 -17.98
CA LEU A 324 -5.69 -1.02 -18.05
C LEU A 324 -5.14 -2.44 -17.91
N TYR A 325 -5.61 -3.22 -16.93
CA TYR A 325 -5.21 -4.62 -16.76
C TYR A 325 -5.52 -5.47 -18.00
N GLY A 326 -6.70 -5.32 -18.59
CA GLY A 326 -7.08 -6.04 -19.81
C GLY A 326 -6.17 -5.69 -21.00
N LEU A 327 -5.83 -4.41 -21.17
CA LEU A 327 -4.91 -3.95 -22.21
C LEU A 327 -3.48 -4.47 -21.97
N LEU A 328 -2.97 -4.41 -20.74
CA LEU A 328 -1.66 -4.96 -20.37
C LEU A 328 -1.55 -6.47 -20.68
N LYS A 329 -2.64 -7.22 -20.45
CA LYS A 329 -2.74 -8.65 -20.78
C LYS A 329 -2.75 -8.88 -22.30
N ALA A 330 -3.53 -8.10 -23.04
CA ALA A 330 -3.61 -8.20 -24.49
C ALA A 330 -2.25 -7.96 -25.17
N ASP A 331 -1.51 -6.97 -24.68
CA ASP A 331 -0.16 -6.64 -25.17
C ASP A 331 0.93 -7.59 -24.66
N GLY A 332 0.60 -8.48 -23.73
CA GLY A 332 1.55 -9.39 -23.09
C GLY A 332 2.52 -8.71 -22.12
N PHE A 333 2.30 -7.44 -21.77
CA PHE A 333 3.11 -6.69 -20.80
C PHE A 333 3.09 -7.36 -19.42
N ASP A 334 1.97 -7.99 -19.04
CA ASP A 334 1.87 -8.75 -17.79
C ASP A 334 2.94 -9.86 -17.69
N ARG A 335 3.30 -10.48 -18.83
CA ARG A 335 4.31 -11.54 -18.95
C ARG A 335 5.72 -10.99 -19.11
N THR A 336 5.93 -10.03 -20.01
CA THR A 336 7.26 -9.53 -20.39
C THR A 336 7.75 -8.43 -19.45
N GLY A 337 6.85 -7.59 -18.97
CA GLY A 337 7.15 -6.37 -18.25
C GLY A 337 7.80 -5.33 -19.17
N GLY A 338 8.60 -4.46 -18.57
CA GLY A 338 9.24 -3.35 -19.26
C GLY A 338 9.11 -2.08 -18.41
N ARG A 339 8.90 -0.95 -19.07
CA ARG A 339 8.68 0.35 -18.40
C ARG A 339 7.23 0.75 -18.56
N ILE A 340 6.43 0.62 -17.49
CA ILE A 340 5.01 0.99 -17.53
C ILE A 340 4.77 2.43 -18.01
N GLU A 341 5.66 3.38 -17.68
CA GLU A 341 5.60 4.76 -18.19
C GLU A 341 5.62 4.81 -19.73
N ALA A 342 6.50 4.01 -20.35
CA ALA A 342 6.63 3.96 -21.80
C ALA A 342 5.41 3.26 -22.44
N TRP A 343 4.91 2.20 -21.79
CA TRP A 343 3.69 1.51 -22.24
C TRP A 343 2.48 2.45 -22.20
N ILE A 344 2.28 3.18 -21.09
CA ILE A 344 1.20 4.19 -20.97
C ILE A 344 1.33 5.27 -22.05
N GLY A 345 2.54 5.79 -22.27
CA GLY A 345 2.78 6.78 -23.32
C GLY A 345 2.44 6.28 -24.71
N ALA A 346 2.80 5.02 -25.03
CA ALA A 346 2.46 4.38 -26.30
C ALA A 346 0.95 4.12 -26.42
N ALA A 347 0.29 3.65 -25.36
CA ALA A 347 -1.16 3.41 -25.35
C ALA A 347 -1.96 4.72 -25.54
N ALA A 348 -1.50 5.83 -24.95
CA ALA A 348 -2.11 7.14 -25.16
C ALA A 348 -1.95 7.62 -26.61
N ALA A 349 -0.75 7.45 -27.21
CA ALA A 349 -0.48 7.86 -28.58
C ALA A 349 -1.18 6.98 -29.64
N GLY A 350 -1.35 5.69 -29.35
CA GLY A 350 -1.93 4.68 -30.25
C GLY A 350 -3.44 4.47 -30.10
N ALA A 351 -4.15 5.37 -29.40
CA ALA A 351 -5.58 5.26 -29.10
C ALA A 351 -6.00 4.04 -28.25
N GLY A 352 -5.05 3.32 -27.63
CA GLY A 352 -5.34 2.22 -26.71
C GLY A 352 -6.08 2.65 -25.45
N LEU A 353 -5.87 3.90 -25.00
CA LEU A 353 -6.61 4.50 -23.88
C LEU A 353 -7.91 5.20 -24.31
N ALA A 354 -8.27 5.17 -25.60
CA ALA A 354 -9.53 5.76 -26.06
C ALA A 354 -10.73 4.96 -25.51
N PRO A 355 -11.94 5.56 -25.41
CA PRO A 355 -13.09 4.93 -24.78
C PRO A 355 -13.42 3.54 -25.33
N GLY A 356 -13.36 3.35 -26.66
CA GLY A 356 -13.69 2.08 -27.30
C GLY A 356 -12.83 0.89 -26.81
N PRO A 357 -11.51 0.90 -27.07
CA PRO A 357 -10.62 -0.16 -26.61
C PRO A 357 -10.61 -0.33 -25.08
N LEU A 358 -10.57 0.79 -24.33
CA LEU A 358 -10.49 0.76 -22.88
C LEU A 358 -11.75 0.14 -22.25
N HIS A 359 -12.94 0.55 -22.68
CA HIS A 359 -14.20 0.02 -22.17
C HIS A 359 -14.42 -1.42 -22.57
N ALA A 360 -14.04 -1.82 -23.79
CA ALA A 360 -14.11 -3.22 -24.21
C ALA A 360 -13.21 -4.12 -23.33
N ALA A 361 -11.99 -3.68 -23.03
CA ALA A 361 -11.09 -4.38 -22.14
C ALA A 361 -11.66 -4.49 -20.71
N ALA A 362 -12.18 -3.38 -20.16
CA ALA A 362 -12.80 -3.36 -18.83
C ALA A 362 -14.02 -4.29 -18.76
N ALA A 363 -14.89 -4.25 -19.78
CA ALA A 363 -16.09 -5.07 -19.88
C ALA A 363 -15.77 -6.56 -19.89
N ALA A 364 -14.76 -6.96 -20.67
CA ALA A 364 -14.28 -8.34 -20.73
C ALA A 364 -13.74 -8.82 -19.39
N VAL A 365 -12.90 -8.01 -18.73
CA VAL A 365 -12.30 -8.33 -17.42
C VAL A 365 -13.35 -8.41 -16.33
N LEU A 366 -14.32 -7.48 -16.31
CA LEU A 366 -15.38 -7.44 -15.32
C LEU A 366 -16.54 -8.39 -15.63
N GLN A 367 -16.55 -9.01 -16.82
CA GLN A 367 -17.61 -9.89 -17.29
C GLN A 367 -18.98 -9.19 -17.26
N VAL A 368 -19.05 -8.01 -17.86
CA VAL A 368 -20.29 -7.23 -18.04
C VAL A 368 -20.36 -6.66 -19.47
N PRO A 369 -21.53 -6.23 -19.95
CA PRO A 369 -21.63 -5.44 -21.17
C PRO A 369 -20.90 -4.07 -21.04
N PRO A 370 -20.36 -3.50 -22.13
CA PRO A 370 -19.68 -2.18 -22.10
C PRO A 370 -20.55 -1.03 -21.58
N ASP A 371 -21.86 -1.06 -21.83
CA ASP A 371 -22.85 -0.12 -21.30
C ASP A 371 -23.22 -0.38 -19.83
N GLY A 372 -22.80 -1.51 -19.28
CA GLY A 372 -22.97 -1.90 -17.87
C GLY A 372 -21.75 -1.60 -16.99
N LEU A 373 -20.83 -0.76 -17.44
CA LEU A 373 -19.65 -0.37 -16.66
C LEU A 373 -19.99 0.59 -15.51
N TRP A 374 -20.97 1.49 -15.67
CA TRP A 374 -21.37 2.48 -14.66
C TRP A 374 -22.80 3.04 -14.86
N PRO A 375 -23.58 3.35 -13.80
CA PRO A 375 -23.32 3.06 -12.39
C PRO A 375 -23.64 1.59 -12.10
N ARG A 376 -22.87 0.97 -11.21
CA ARG A 376 -23.23 -0.37 -10.71
C ARG A 376 -24.12 -0.19 -9.50
N LYS A 377 -25.44 -0.21 -9.71
CA LYS A 377 -26.34 -0.53 -8.60
C LYS A 377 -26.06 -1.98 -8.23
N LEU A 378 -25.43 -2.21 -7.08
CA LEU A 378 -25.34 -3.54 -6.48
C LEU A 378 -26.79 -4.06 -6.36
N ALA A 379 -27.07 -5.19 -7.00
CA ALA A 379 -28.33 -5.91 -6.86
C ALA A 379 -28.33 -6.75 -5.58
#